data_AF-A0A3M2C5Q3-F1
#
_entry.id   AF-A0A3M2C5Q3-F1
#
_cell.length_a   1.000
_cell.length_b   1.000
_cell.length_c   1.000
_cell.angle_alpha   90.00
_cell.angle_beta   90.00
_cell.angle_gamma   90.00
#
_symmetry.space_group_name_H-M   'P 1'
#
loop_
_entity.id
_entity.type
_entity.pdbx_description
1 polymer ?
#
loop_
_entity_poly.entity_id
_entity_poly.type
_entity_poly.pdbx_seq_one_letter_code
_entity_poly.pdbx_strand_id
1 'polypeptide(L)'
;MQPATPAAPSVAPPGAALDDDDAHAAIRRLHERSGEVELLISGALLFGLLQLPGRMDHWWTTVLGSVDRSATVFLFLLYAYVRIIVITLIAAFGVHLVTRAYWVGLIGLDSVFPDGVDWNEVRYGPVAKDVYRHRLPPLATLARRADQVGSAIFSVAFWLIAVFLFSIVFGIVFGGLSWALSRWVLRDVPFTTLLVVFAVVVGALPGLAIATERIMGRRLRPDGRIAGAIRAVLA
;
A
#
# COMPACT_ATOMS: atom_id res chain seq x y z
N MET A 1 64.94 46.63 17.14
CA MET A 1 64.56 45.23 17.42
C MET A 1 63.12 45.24 17.92
N GLN A 2 62.18 44.81 17.09
CA GLN A 2 60.73 44.87 17.33
C GLN A 2 60.23 43.45 17.69
N PRO A 3 59.33 43.26 18.67
CA PRO A 3 58.96 41.93 19.17
C PRO A 3 57.95 41.24 18.25
N ALA A 4 58.04 39.90 18.18
CA ALA A 4 57.22 39.04 17.34
C ALA A 4 55.76 38.94 17.86
N THR A 5 54.81 39.26 16.99
CA THR A 5 53.36 39.08 17.18
C THR A 5 52.98 37.60 17.15
N PRO A 6 52.10 37.10 18.03
CA PRO A 6 51.65 35.70 18.01
C PRO A 6 50.74 35.43 16.81
N ALA A 7 50.98 34.32 16.12
CA ALA A 7 50.21 33.86 14.97
C ALA A 7 48.74 33.61 15.36
N ALA A 8 47.82 34.20 14.60
CA ALA A 8 46.39 34.02 14.74
C ALA A 8 45.97 32.56 14.45
N PRO A 9 44.90 32.04 15.10
CA PRO A 9 44.39 30.70 14.84
C PRO A 9 43.96 30.55 13.37
N SER A 10 44.45 29.48 12.74
CA SER A 10 44.05 29.05 11.39
C SER A 10 42.53 28.90 11.34
N VAL A 11 41.86 29.86 10.70
CA VAL A 11 40.46 29.76 10.32
C VAL A 11 40.40 28.76 9.17
N ALA A 12 39.79 27.61 9.43
CA ALA A 12 39.55 26.59 8.41
C ALA A 12 38.76 27.19 7.24
N PRO A 13 39.09 26.83 5.98
CA PRO A 13 38.47 27.44 4.81
C PRO A 13 36.96 27.12 4.74
N PRO A 14 36.10 28.12 4.46
CA PRO A 14 34.67 27.91 4.23
C PRO A 14 34.49 27.28 2.85
N GLY A 15 34.41 25.95 2.81
CA GLY A 15 34.30 25.21 1.57
C GLY A 15 34.74 23.74 1.62
N ALA A 16 34.89 23.14 2.81
CA ALA A 16 34.96 21.69 2.91
C ALA A 16 33.59 21.13 2.52
N ALA A 17 33.43 20.79 1.25
CA ALA A 17 32.40 19.88 0.79
C ALA A 17 32.40 18.69 1.76
N LEU A 18 31.23 18.39 2.32
CA LEU A 18 31.05 17.19 3.14
C LEU A 18 31.68 16.03 2.36
N ASP A 19 32.70 15.40 2.96
CA ASP A 19 33.39 14.28 2.32
C ASP A 19 32.30 13.27 1.91
N ASP A 20 32.39 12.69 0.71
CA ASP A 20 31.30 11.86 0.18
C ASP A 20 30.93 10.74 1.17
N ASP A 21 31.91 10.24 1.91
CA ASP A 21 31.74 9.25 2.99
C ASP A 21 30.89 9.75 4.17
N ASP A 22 31.02 11.02 4.57
CA ASP A 22 30.21 11.65 5.63
C ASP A 22 28.76 11.84 5.19
N ALA A 23 28.53 12.20 3.93
CA ALA A 23 27.19 12.32 3.35
C ALA A 23 26.49 10.94 3.29
N HIS A 24 27.20 9.90 2.84
CA HIS A 24 26.67 8.53 2.81
C HIS A 24 26.38 8.00 4.23
N ALA A 25 27.24 8.28 5.21
CA ALA A 25 27.01 7.92 6.61
C ALA A 25 25.81 8.66 7.21
N ALA A 26 25.64 9.96 6.90
CA ALA A 26 24.48 10.73 7.32
C ALA A 26 23.17 10.18 6.73
N ILE A 27 23.16 9.83 5.44
CA ILE A 27 21.99 9.22 4.77
C ILE A 27 21.65 7.86 5.40
N ARG A 28 22.64 7.02 5.72
CA ARG A 28 22.41 5.72 6.39
C ARG A 28 21.79 5.90 7.77
N ARG A 29 22.31 6.81 8.60
CA ARG A 29 21.74 7.11 9.92
C ARG A 29 20.30 7.63 9.83
N LEU A 30 19.99 8.44 8.79
CA LEU A 30 18.63 8.88 8.52
C LEU A 30 17.72 7.71 8.14
N HIS A 31 18.21 6.77 7.33
CA HIS A 31 17.48 5.54 6.98
C HIS A 31 17.20 4.65 8.20
N GLU A 32 18.19 4.46 9.07
CA GLU A 32 18.05 3.67 10.29
C GLU A 32 17.01 4.28 11.26
N ARG A 33 17.09 5.59 11.50
CA ARG A 33 16.06 6.31 12.28
C ARG A 33 14.69 6.29 11.62
N SER A 34 14.64 6.39 10.30
CA SER A 34 13.39 6.31 9.54
C SER A 34 12.72 4.96 9.74
N GLY A 35 13.48 3.87 9.83
CA GLY A 35 12.93 2.53 10.05
C GLY A 35 12.22 2.38 11.40
N GLU A 36 12.78 2.95 12.48
CA GLU A 36 12.12 2.97 13.79
C GLU A 36 10.84 3.81 13.79
N VAL A 37 10.90 5.00 13.19
CA VAL A 37 9.75 5.91 13.10
C VAL A 37 8.66 5.35 12.18
N GLU A 38 9.03 4.69 11.08
CA GLU A 38 8.11 4.02 10.16
C GLU A 38 7.31 2.90 10.85
N LEU A 39 7.98 2.12 11.71
CA LEU A 39 7.33 1.08 12.50
C LEU A 39 6.34 1.69 13.51
N LEU A 40 6.73 2.76 14.20
CA LEU A 40 5.87 3.48 15.15
C LEU A 40 4.65 4.10 14.45
N ILE A 41 4.84 4.76 13.31
CA ILE A 41 3.76 5.35 12.52
C ILE A 41 2.82 4.27 12.00
N SER A 42 3.36 3.17 11.45
CA SER A 42 2.54 2.07 10.92
C SER A 42 1.74 1.36 12.03
N GLY A 43 2.34 1.18 13.21
CA GLY A 43 1.66 0.65 14.39
C GLY A 43 0.55 1.59 14.89
N ALA A 44 0.82 2.90 14.98
CA ALA A 44 -0.18 3.89 15.36
C ALA A 44 -1.34 3.97 14.36
N LEU A 45 -1.04 3.90 13.06
CA LEU A 45 -2.06 3.89 12.00
C LEU A 45 -2.94 2.65 12.08
N LEU A 46 -2.33 1.46 12.25
CA LEU A 46 -3.07 0.21 12.43
C LEU A 46 -3.93 0.26 13.70
N PHE A 47 -3.42 0.80 14.80
CA PHE A 47 -4.18 0.98 16.03
C PHE A 47 -5.38 1.91 15.85
N GLY A 48 -5.21 3.01 15.12
CA GLY A 48 -6.32 3.90 14.75
C GLY A 48 -7.36 3.18 13.88
N LEU A 49 -6.91 2.40 12.91
CA LEU A 49 -7.76 1.58 12.04
C LEU A 49 -8.55 0.52 12.83
N LEU A 50 -7.94 -0.14 13.81
CA LEU A 50 -8.62 -1.16 14.63
C LEU A 50 -9.76 -0.59 15.49
N GLN A 51 -9.71 0.70 15.86
CA GLN A 51 -10.78 1.34 16.62
C GLN A 51 -11.95 1.84 15.74
N LEU A 52 -11.73 2.01 14.44
CA LEU A 52 -12.71 2.57 13.52
C LEU A 52 -14.01 1.72 13.43
N PRO A 53 -13.96 0.38 13.27
CA PRO A 53 -15.18 -0.43 13.17
C PRO A 53 -16.11 -0.25 14.38
N GLY A 54 -15.56 -0.27 15.60
CA GLY A 54 -16.37 -0.09 16.82
C GLY A 54 -17.04 1.29 16.88
N ARG A 55 -16.33 2.36 16.51
CA ARG A 55 -16.92 3.71 16.41
C ARG A 55 -17.98 3.78 15.31
N MET A 56 -17.75 3.16 14.16
CA MET A 56 -18.69 3.15 13.04
C MET A 56 -19.99 2.44 13.42
N ASP A 57 -19.89 1.30 14.11
CA ASP A 57 -21.06 0.50 14.51
C ASP A 57 -21.94 1.30 15.50
N HIS A 58 -21.35 2.00 16.47
CA HIS A 58 -22.07 2.89 17.39
C HIS A 58 -22.74 4.07 16.67
N TRP A 59 -22.04 4.69 15.72
CA TRP A 59 -22.59 5.79 14.94
C TRP A 59 -23.78 5.33 14.09
N TRP A 60 -23.64 4.17 13.44
CA TRP A 60 -24.71 3.55 12.65
C TRP A 60 -25.97 3.32 13.48
N THR A 61 -25.85 2.75 14.68
CA THR A 61 -27.01 2.53 15.57
C THR A 61 -27.70 3.81 16.01
N THR A 62 -26.95 4.91 16.10
CA THR A 62 -27.51 6.23 16.49
C THR A 62 -28.26 6.89 15.34
N VAL A 63 -27.73 6.79 14.12
CA VAL A 63 -28.31 7.39 12.91
C VAL A 63 -29.53 6.60 12.40
N LEU A 64 -29.57 5.29 12.62
CA LEU A 64 -30.65 4.44 12.12
C LEU A 64 -32.03 4.83 12.67
N GLY A 65 -32.09 5.40 13.88
CA GLY A 65 -33.34 5.84 14.52
C GLY A 65 -33.91 7.16 14.00
N SER A 66 -33.13 7.96 13.25
CA SER A 66 -33.50 9.32 12.85
C SER A 66 -33.73 9.50 11.35
N VAL A 67 -33.57 8.45 10.55
CA VAL A 67 -33.59 8.54 9.08
C VAL A 67 -34.85 7.91 8.48
N ASP A 68 -35.43 8.61 7.50
CA ASP A 68 -36.57 8.16 6.71
C ASP A 68 -36.27 6.87 5.92
N ARG A 69 -37.30 6.04 5.70
CA ARG A 69 -37.19 4.69 5.12
C ARG A 69 -36.56 4.67 3.72
N SER A 70 -36.73 5.77 2.98
CA SER A 70 -36.17 5.98 1.64
C SER A 70 -34.64 6.11 1.63
N ALA A 71 -34.05 6.69 2.68
CA ALA A 71 -32.61 6.90 2.80
C ALA A 71 -31.90 5.77 3.56
N THR A 72 -32.63 4.93 4.31
CA THR A 72 -32.06 3.81 5.10
C THR A 72 -31.25 2.83 4.25
N VAL A 73 -31.76 2.42 3.09
CA VAL A 73 -31.08 1.45 2.21
C VAL A 73 -29.77 2.01 1.66
N PHE A 74 -29.79 3.27 1.21
CA PHE A 74 -28.59 3.94 0.71
C PHE A 74 -27.52 4.08 1.79
N LEU A 75 -27.91 4.57 2.98
CA LEU A 75 -26.97 4.71 4.10
C LEU A 75 -26.43 3.36 4.57
N PHE A 76 -27.23 2.29 4.54
CA PHE A 76 -26.79 0.95 4.86
C PHE A 76 -25.73 0.44 3.88
N LEU A 77 -25.96 0.60 2.57
CA LEU A 77 -24.98 0.23 1.54
C LEU A 77 -23.68 1.04 1.68
N LEU A 78 -23.79 2.35 1.97
CA LEU A 78 -22.63 3.20 2.21
C LEU A 78 -21.86 2.76 3.46
N TYR A 79 -22.56 2.49 4.56
CA TYR A 79 -21.95 1.97 5.79
C TYR A 79 -21.24 0.64 5.55
N ALA A 80 -21.91 -0.31 4.88
CA ALA A 80 -21.31 -1.60 4.54
C ALA A 80 -20.06 -1.43 3.66
N TYR A 81 -20.12 -0.53 2.67
CA TYR A 81 -18.99 -0.24 1.79
C TYR A 81 -17.78 0.32 2.55
N VAL A 82 -17.99 1.36 3.39
CA VAL A 82 -16.91 1.94 4.20
C VAL A 82 -16.38 0.92 5.21
N ARG A 83 -17.23 0.07 5.78
CA ARG A 83 -16.81 -0.99 6.70
C ARG A 83 -15.90 -2.01 6.02
N ILE A 84 -16.21 -2.41 4.78
CA ILE A 84 -15.36 -3.28 3.96
C ILE A 84 -14.00 -2.62 3.70
N ILE A 85 -13.97 -1.32 3.37
CA ILE A 85 -12.72 -0.56 3.18
C ILE A 85 -11.86 -0.62 4.43
N VAL A 86 -12.43 -0.29 5.60
CA VAL A 86 -11.71 -0.25 6.87
C VAL A 86 -11.15 -1.63 7.22
N ILE A 87 -11.94 -2.70 7.11
CA ILE A 87 -11.47 -4.07 7.39
C ILE A 87 -10.35 -4.48 6.43
N THR A 88 -10.47 -4.12 5.16
CA THR A 88 -9.43 -4.41 4.15
C THR A 88 -8.13 -3.69 4.47
N LEU A 89 -8.19 -2.41 4.89
CA LEU A 89 -7.03 -1.64 5.32
C LEU A 89 -6.39 -2.22 6.58
N ILE A 90 -7.18 -2.60 7.58
CA ILE A 90 -6.68 -3.28 8.79
C ILE A 90 -5.90 -4.53 8.41
N ALA A 91 -6.46 -5.38 7.53
CA ALA A 91 -5.82 -6.60 7.10
C ALA A 91 -4.50 -6.32 6.35
N ALA A 92 -4.51 -5.38 5.40
CA ALA A 92 -3.32 -5.04 4.61
C ALA A 92 -2.19 -4.47 5.48
N PHE A 93 -2.49 -3.49 6.34
CA PHE A 93 -1.50 -2.90 7.26
C PHE A 93 -1.05 -3.89 8.33
N GLY A 94 -1.95 -4.75 8.83
CA GLY A 94 -1.61 -5.81 9.78
C GLY A 94 -0.60 -6.80 9.20
N VAL A 95 -0.86 -7.31 8.00
CA VAL A 95 0.06 -8.24 7.31
C VAL A 95 1.40 -7.57 7.00
N HIS A 96 1.39 -6.29 6.58
CA HIS A 96 2.59 -5.51 6.37
C HIS A 96 3.43 -5.38 7.66
N LEU A 97 2.80 -4.98 8.77
CA LEU A 97 3.47 -4.79 10.06
C LEU A 97 4.05 -6.10 10.59
N VAL A 98 3.33 -7.22 10.48
CA VAL A 98 3.83 -8.55 10.86
C VAL A 98 5.04 -8.94 10.03
N THR A 99 4.99 -8.71 8.72
CA THR A 99 6.12 -9.00 7.81
C THR A 99 7.34 -8.17 8.19
N ARG A 100 7.15 -6.89 8.55
CA ARG A 100 8.23 -6.01 8.97
C ARG A 100 8.83 -6.41 10.32
N ALA A 101 7.99 -6.76 11.29
CA ALA A 101 8.43 -7.28 12.58
C ALA A 101 9.22 -8.60 12.41
N TYR A 102 8.77 -9.47 11.52
CA TYR A 102 9.47 -10.71 11.17
C TYR A 102 10.85 -10.44 10.55
N TRP A 103 10.95 -9.45 9.65
CA TRP A 103 12.22 -9.01 9.06
C TRP A 103 13.19 -8.49 10.12
N VAL A 104 12.75 -7.60 11.01
CA VAL A 104 13.59 -7.08 12.12
C VAL A 104 14.06 -8.22 13.02
N GLY A 105 13.17 -9.17 13.34
CA GLY A 105 13.51 -10.35 14.15
C GLY A 105 14.56 -11.24 13.50
N LEU A 106 14.50 -11.43 12.18
CA LEU A 106 15.52 -12.18 11.45
C LEU A 106 16.88 -11.48 11.44
N ILE A 107 16.91 -10.15 11.29
CA ILE A 107 18.15 -9.38 11.39
C ILE A 107 18.74 -9.45 12.80
N GLY A 108 17.89 -9.37 13.82
CA GLY A 108 18.32 -9.53 15.21
C GLY A 108 18.88 -10.93 15.50
N LEU A 109 18.35 -11.96 14.83
CA LEU A 109 18.88 -13.32 14.96
C LEU A 109 20.21 -13.50 14.20
N ASP A 110 20.32 -12.91 13.02
CA ASP A 110 21.54 -12.93 12.18
C ASP A 110 22.71 -12.21 12.87
N SER A 111 22.44 -11.15 13.66
CA SER A 111 23.49 -10.44 14.41
C SER A 111 24.04 -11.22 15.60
N VAL A 112 23.23 -12.08 16.22
CA VAL A 112 23.64 -12.94 17.35
C VAL A 112 24.25 -14.26 16.86
N PHE A 113 23.78 -14.77 15.72
CA PHE A 113 24.24 -16.02 15.12
C PHE A 113 24.75 -15.82 13.67
N PRO A 114 25.89 -15.13 13.48
CA PRO A 114 26.39 -14.77 12.15
C PRO A 114 26.81 -16.00 11.31
N ASP A 115 27.33 -17.04 11.97
CA ASP A 115 27.72 -18.30 11.31
C ASP A 115 26.53 -19.26 11.12
N GLY A 116 25.32 -18.84 11.52
CA GLY A 116 24.11 -19.64 11.48
C GLY A 116 24.00 -20.65 12.63
N VAL A 117 23.23 -21.72 12.43
CA VAL A 117 22.98 -22.74 13.46
C VAL A 117 24.19 -23.67 13.57
N ASP A 118 24.82 -23.74 14.75
CA ASP A 118 25.85 -24.75 15.02
C ASP A 118 25.21 -26.14 15.17
N TRP A 119 25.21 -26.89 14.07
CA TRP A 119 24.68 -28.25 14.01
C TRP A 119 25.40 -29.24 14.91
N ASN A 120 26.59 -28.94 15.43
CA ASN A 120 27.33 -29.85 16.33
C ASN A 120 26.73 -29.83 17.75
N GLU A 121 26.30 -28.67 18.22
CA GLU A 121 25.71 -28.50 19.56
C GLU A 121 24.24 -28.96 19.65
N VAL A 122 23.55 -29.04 18.51
CA VAL A 122 22.13 -29.43 18.49
C VAL A 122 21.96 -30.93 18.77
N ARG A 123 21.11 -31.28 19.76
CA ARG A 123 20.77 -32.67 20.14
C ARG A 123 19.77 -33.36 19.19
N TYR A 124 20.00 -33.29 17.88
CA TYR A 124 19.24 -34.06 16.87
C TYR A 124 20.05 -35.25 16.34
N GLY A 125 19.36 -36.30 15.87
CA GLY A 125 20.01 -37.42 15.19
C GLY A 125 20.67 -37.01 13.86
N PRO A 126 21.69 -37.74 13.37
CA PRO A 126 22.47 -37.35 12.19
C PRO A 126 21.62 -37.19 10.92
N VAL A 127 20.60 -38.03 10.73
CA VAL A 127 19.64 -37.92 9.61
C VAL A 127 18.80 -36.64 9.70
N ALA A 128 18.33 -36.28 10.90
CA ALA A 128 17.55 -35.06 11.09
C ALA A 128 18.42 -33.81 10.86
N LYS A 129 19.66 -33.81 11.36
CA LYS A 129 20.62 -32.71 11.11
C LYS A 129 20.83 -32.49 9.62
N ASP A 130 21.03 -33.56 8.85
CA ASP A 130 21.30 -33.45 7.41
C ASP A 130 20.09 -32.92 6.63
N VAL A 131 18.88 -33.38 6.97
CA VAL A 131 17.63 -32.88 6.37
C VAL A 131 17.40 -31.41 6.68
N TYR A 132 17.58 -30.98 7.94
CA TYR A 132 17.36 -29.60 8.34
C TYR A 132 18.43 -28.66 7.75
N ARG A 133 19.69 -29.09 7.71
CA ARG A 133 20.79 -28.31 7.11
C ARG A 133 20.56 -27.99 5.63
N HIS A 134 19.98 -28.91 4.87
CA HIS A 134 19.68 -28.69 3.45
C HIS A 134 18.40 -27.86 3.23
N ARG A 135 17.47 -27.85 4.19
CA ARG A 135 16.18 -27.16 4.04
C ARG A 135 16.15 -25.77 4.63
N LEU A 136 16.96 -25.48 5.65
CA LEU A 136 17.00 -24.17 6.30
C LEU A 136 17.85 -23.21 5.49
N PRO A 137 17.25 -22.17 4.88
CA PRO A 137 18.01 -21.13 4.23
C PRO A 137 18.76 -20.30 5.29
N PRO A 138 19.88 -19.67 4.93
CA PRO A 138 20.55 -18.71 5.81
C PRO A 138 19.59 -17.59 6.24
N LEU A 139 19.72 -17.11 7.48
CA LEU A 139 18.85 -16.08 8.06
C LEU A 139 18.82 -14.80 7.20
N ALA A 140 19.98 -14.35 6.73
CA ALA A 140 20.09 -13.26 5.76
C ALA A 140 19.23 -13.45 4.48
N THR A 141 19.04 -14.68 4.01
CA THR A 141 18.19 -14.96 2.84
C THR A 141 16.71 -14.86 3.18
N LEU A 142 16.31 -15.33 4.36
CA LEU A 142 14.94 -15.18 4.85
C LEU A 142 14.62 -13.70 5.08
N ALA A 143 15.57 -12.91 5.59
CA ALA A 143 15.41 -11.48 5.78
C ALA A 143 15.18 -10.79 4.43
N ARG A 144 16.01 -11.04 3.42
CA ARG A 144 15.79 -10.49 2.06
C ARG A 144 14.41 -10.83 1.48
N ARG A 145 13.92 -12.06 1.69
CA ARG A 145 12.58 -12.45 1.22
C ARG A 145 11.47 -11.72 1.98
N ALA A 146 11.60 -11.62 3.30
CA ALA A 146 10.65 -10.88 4.13
C ALA A 146 10.56 -9.41 3.72
N ASP A 147 11.69 -8.78 3.41
CA ASP A 147 11.74 -7.40 2.92
C ASP A 147 10.99 -7.24 1.59
N GLN A 148 11.26 -8.11 0.61
CA GLN A 148 10.58 -8.10 -0.68
C GLN A 148 9.05 -8.28 -0.55
N VAL A 149 8.62 -9.23 0.28
CA VAL A 149 7.21 -9.45 0.57
C VAL A 149 6.61 -8.22 1.25
N GLY A 150 7.32 -7.63 2.22
CA GLY A 150 6.93 -6.42 2.92
C GLY A 150 6.70 -5.23 1.98
N SER A 151 7.64 -4.99 1.06
CA SER A 151 7.52 -3.94 0.04
C SER A 151 6.37 -4.18 -0.92
N ALA A 152 6.15 -5.43 -1.37
CA ALA A 152 5.03 -5.76 -2.24
C ALA A 152 3.68 -5.53 -1.55
N ILE A 153 3.54 -5.96 -0.28
CA ILE A 153 2.33 -5.71 0.51
C ILE A 153 2.12 -4.21 0.69
N PHE A 154 3.18 -3.44 0.95
CA PHE A 154 3.09 -1.99 1.09
C PHE A 154 2.56 -1.33 -0.19
N SER A 155 3.09 -1.71 -1.35
CA SER A 155 2.60 -1.21 -2.64
C SER A 155 1.13 -1.55 -2.88
N VAL A 156 0.71 -2.79 -2.56
CA VAL A 156 -0.69 -3.21 -2.66
C VAL A 156 -1.57 -2.40 -1.70
N ALA A 157 -1.13 -2.18 -0.45
CA ALA A 157 -1.85 -1.38 0.52
C ALA A 157 -2.04 0.06 0.04
N PHE A 158 -0.99 0.69 -0.51
CA PHE A 158 -1.06 2.04 -1.05
C PHE A 158 -1.98 2.14 -2.27
N TRP A 159 -1.93 1.13 -3.15
CA TRP A 159 -2.84 1.03 -4.28
C TRP A 159 -4.31 0.90 -3.83
N LEU A 160 -4.59 0.08 -2.82
CA LEU A 160 -5.93 -0.05 -2.24
C LEU A 160 -6.42 1.29 -1.68
N ILE A 161 -5.58 2.03 -0.95
CA ILE A 161 -5.90 3.39 -0.46
C ILE A 161 -6.27 4.30 -1.63
N ALA A 162 -5.48 4.31 -2.70
CA ALA A 162 -5.74 5.14 -3.88
C ALA A 162 -7.08 4.79 -4.55
N VAL A 163 -7.37 3.51 -4.73
CA VAL A 163 -8.65 3.03 -5.30
C VAL A 163 -9.83 3.43 -4.43
N PHE A 164 -9.72 3.29 -3.10
CA PHE A 164 -10.79 3.66 -2.19
C PHE A 164 -10.99 5.18 -2.12
N LEU A 165 -9.91 5.97 -2.09
CA LEU A 165 -9.99 7.42 -2.14
C LEU A 165 -10.64 7.90 -3.44
N PHE A 166 -10.21 7.34 -4.57
CA PHE A 166 -10.83 7.61 -5.86
C PHE A 166 -12.32 7.28 -5.84
N SER A 167 -12.70 6.11 -5.33
CA SER A 167 -14.10 5.72 -5.22
C SER A 167 -14.93 6.64 -4.33
N ILE A 168 -14.38 7.14 -3.22
CA ILE A 168 -15.08 8.08 -2.33
C ILE A 168 -15.28 9.42 -3.02
N VAL A 169 -14.22 9.99 -3.60
CA VAL A 169 -14.29 11.27 -4.34
C VAL A 169 -15.28 11.17 -5.49
N PHE A 170 -15.19 10.08 -6.26
CA PHE A 170 -16.12 9.77 -7.33
C PHE A 170 -17.57 9.70 -6.80
N GLY A 171 -17.80 8.95 -5.73
CA GLY A 171 -19.11 8.83 -5.09
C GLY A 171 -19.69 10.18 -4.64
N ILE A 172 -18.87 11.07 -4.06
CA ILE A 172 -19.28 12.42 -3.65
C ILE A 172 -19.66 13.27 -4.85
N VAL A 173 -18.81 13.31 -5.88
CA VAL A 173 -19.06 14.11 -7.10
C VAL A 173 -20.34 13.65 -7.79
N PHE A 174 -20.52 12.34 -7.98
CA PHE A 174 -21.67 11.80 -8.69
C PHE A 174 -22.95 11.80 -7.86
N GLY A 175 -22.85 11.54 -6.56
CA GLY A 175 -23.96 11.74 -5.63
C GLY A 175 -24.42 13.20 -5.63
N GLY A 176 -23.49 14.14 -5.54
CA GLY A 176 -23.78 15.58 -5.60
C GLY A 176 -24.42 16.00 -6.92
N LEU A 177 -23.90 15.52 -8.06
CA LEU A 177 -24.46 15.80 -9.38
C LEU A 177 -25.87 15.23 -9.54
N SER A 178 -26.09 13.98 -9.09
CA SER A 178 -27.41 13.33 -9.14
C SER A 178 -28.43 14.05 -8.26
N TRP A 179 -28.01 14.51 -7.08
CA TRP A 179 -28.84 15.32 -6.18
C TRP A 179 -29.20 16.67 -6.80
N ALA A 180 -28.23 17.34 -7.44
CA ALA A 180 -28.46 18.58 -8.16
C ALA A 180 -29.42 18.37 -9.36
N LEU A 181 -29.22 17.35 -10.19
CA LEU A 181 -30.11 17.06 -11.33
C LEU A 181 -31.54 16.75 -10.89
N SER A 182 -31.72 15.98 -9.82
CA SER A 182 -33.04 15.66 -9.26
C SER A 182 -33.81 16.93 -8.84
N ARG A 183 -33.13 17.86 -8.15
CA ARG A 183 -33.73 19.12 -7.70
C ARG A 183 -34.02 20.12 -8.84
N TRP A 184 -33.13 20.19 -9.83
CA TRP A 184 -33.14 21.27 -10.82
C TRP A 184 -33.79 20.89 -12.15
N VAL A 185 -33.70 19.63 -12.59
CA VAL A 185 -34.10 19.22 -13.95
C VAL A 185 -35.27 18.24 -13.94
N LEU A 186 -35.22 17.19 -13.11
CA LEU A 186 -36.11 16.04 -13.21
C LEU A 186 -37.02 15.89 -11.98
N ARG A 187 -37.70 16.97 -11.55
CA ARG A 187 -38.45 17.14 -10.28
C ARG A 187 -39.21 15.91 -9.73
N ASP A 188 -39.69 15.00 -10.57
CA ASP A 188 -40.47 13.81 -10.17
C ASP A 188 -39.67 12.49 -10.13
N VAL A 189 -38.36 12.53 -10.41
CA VAL A 189 -37.51 11.33 -10.38
C VAL A 189 -36.79 11.22 -9.02
N PRO A 190 -36.97 10.11 -8.29
CA PRO A 190 -36.30 9.93 -7.02
C PRO A 190 -34.78 9.84 -7.20
N PHE A 191 -34.03 10.47 -6.30
CA PHE A 191 -32.57 10.51 -6.28
C PHE A 191 -31.93 9.12 -6.42
N THR A 192 -32.52 8.10 -5.78
CA THR A 192 -32.04 6.71 -5.83
C THR A 192 -32.05 6.13 -7.24
N THR A 193 -33.08 6.39 -8.03
CA THR A 193 -33.15 5.92 -9.42
C THR A 193 -32.08 6.57 -10.28
N LEU A 194 -31.86 7.88 -10.13
CA LEU A 194 -30.80 8.57 -10.86
C LEU A 194 -29.42 8.04 -10.48
N LEU A 195 -29.17 7.80 -9.19
CA LEU A 195 -27.91 7.25 -8.71
C LEU A 195 -27.64 5.84 -9.27
N VAL A 196 -28.65 4.96 -9.30
CA VAL A 196 -28.49 3.60 -9.87
C VAL A 196 -28.26 3.66 -11.37
N VAL A 197 -29.03 4.46 -12.12
CA VAL A 197 -28.83 4.63 -13.56
C VAL A 197 -27.43 5.17 -13.84
N PHE A 198 -27.00 6.16 -13.06
CA PHE A 198 -25.67 6.76 -13.20
C PHE A 198 -24.55 5.74 -12.92
N ALA A 199 -24.67 4.95 -11.84
CA ALA A 199 -23.72 3.90 -11.51
C ALA A 199 -23.66 2.79 -12.57
N VAL A 200 -24.80 2.41 -13.16
CA VAL A 200 -24.87 1.42 -14.23
C VAL A 200 -24.22 1.96 -15.50
N VAL A 201 -24.49 3.21 -15.90
CA VAL A 201 -23.90 3.81 -17.11
C VAL A 201 -22.39 3.94 -16.96
N VAL A 202 -21.92 4.47 -15.82
CA VAL A 202 -20.48 4.57 -15.54
C VAL A 202 -19.81 3.22 -15.44
N GLY A 203 -20.43 2.21 -14.80
CA GLY A 203 -19.84 0.88 -14.68
C GLY A 203 -19.83 0.14 -16.01
N ALA A 204 -20.86 0.34 -16.84
CA ALA A 204 -21.00 -0.29 -18.14
C ALA A 204 -20.02 0.27 -19.17
N LEU A 205 -19.65 1.56 -19.12
CA LEU A 205 -18.75 2.17 -20.11
C LEU A 205 -17.33 1.57 -20.12
N PRO A 206 -16.60 1.45 -18.98
CA PRO A 206 -15.33 0.73 -18.90
C PRO A 206 -15.50 -0.76 -19.14
N GLY A 207 -16.57 -1.37 -18.62
CA GLY A 207 -16.85 -2.80 -18.85
C GLY A 207 -17.02 -3.11 -20.33
N LEU A 208 -17.72 -2.24 -21.07
CA LEU A 208 -17.85 -2.30 -22.51
C LEU A 208 -16.49 -2.09 -23.16
N ALA A 209 -15.73 -1.06 -22.81
CA ALA A 209 -14.40 -0.78 -23.37
C ALA A 209 -13.43 -1.97 -23.22
N ILE A 210 -13.37 -2.57 -22.03
CA ILE A 210 -12.56 -3.77 -21.75
C ILE A 210 -13.10 -4.97 -22.55
N ALA A 211 -14.42 -5.12 -22.68
CA ALA A 211 -15.01 -6.18 -23.48
C ALA A 211 -14.69 -6.00 -24.97
N THR A 212 -14.77 -4.79 -25.53
CA THR A 212 -14.38 -4.48 -26.90
C THR A 212 -12.91 -4.77 -27.11
N GLU A 213 -12.04 -4.38 -26.17
CA GLU A 213 -10.61 -4.67 -26.25
C GLU A 213 -10.34 -6.18 -26.19
N ARG A 214 -11.01 -6.93 -25.32
CA ARG A 214 -10.87 -8.41 -25.28
C ARG A 214 -11.38 -9.09 -26.54
N ILE A 215 -12.49 -8.60 -27.12
CA ILE A 215 -13.07 -9.13 -28.37
C ILE A 215 -12.19 -8.76 -29.56
N MET A 216 -11.68 -7.52 -29.63
CA MET A 216 -10.84 -7.03 -30.70
C MET A 216 -9.41 -7.58 -30.59
N GLY A 217 -8.87 -7.72 -29.39
CA GLY A 217 -7.59 -8.39 -29.10
C GLY A 217 -7.60 -9.87 -29.48
N ARG A 218 -8.74 -10.56 -29.36
CA ARG A 218 -8.93 -11.89 -29.94
C ARG A 218 -8.84 -11.90 -31.47
N ARG A 219 -9.19 -10.80 -32.15
CA ARG A 219 -9.06 -10.63 -33.60
C ARG A 219 -7.68 -10.12 -34.03
N LEU A 220 -6.96 -9.44 -33.15
CA LEU A 220 -5.61 -8.88 -33.32
C LEU A 220 -4.54 -9.81 -32.73
N ARG A 221 -4.66 -11.13 -32.92
CA ARG A 221 -3.54 -12.04 -32.66
C ARG A 221 -2.38 -11.67 -33.60
N PRO A 222 -1.11 -11.69 -33.15
CA PRO A 222 0.08 -11.39 -33.97
C PRO A 222 0.21 -12.23 -35.26
N ASP A 223 -0.49 -13.37 -35.32
CA ASP A 223 -0.54 -14.30 -36.46
C ASP A 223 -1.80 -14.14 -37.35
N GLY A 224 -2.59 -13.09 -37.13
CA GLY A 224 -3.81 -12.82 -37.89
C GLY A 224 -3.53 -12.24 -39.29
N ARG A 225 -4.48 -12.45 -40.21
CA ARG A 225 -4.41 -11.95 -41.62
C ARG A 225 -4.14 -10.44 -41.73
N ILE A 226 -4.52 -9.67 -40.71
CA ILE A 226 -4.31 -8.21 -40.62
C ILE A 226 -2.84 -7.87 -40.26
N ALA A 227 -2.19 -8.66 -39.40
CA ALA A 227 -0.77 -8.50 -39.11
C ALA A 227 0.12 -8.86 -40.33
N GLY A 228 -0.37 -9.77 -41.18
CA GLY A 228 0.22 -10.07 -42.48
C GLY A 228 0.08 -8.89 -43.48
N ALA A 229 -1.09 -8.25 -43.52
CA ALA A 229 -1.31 -7.08 -44.37
C ALA A 229 -0.47 -5.87 -43.94
N ILE A 230 -0.34 -5.62 -42.63
CA ILE A 230 0.51 -4.53 -42.11
C ILE A 230 1.99 -4.80 -42.40
N ARG A 231 2.46 -6.05 -42.24
CA ARG A 231 3.83 -6.43 -42.62
C ARG A 231 4.09 -6.32 -44.13
N ALA A 232 3.09 -6.55 -44.96
CA ALA A 232 3.21 -6.41 -46.42
C ALA A 232 3.17 -4.95 -46.91
N VAL A 233 2.67 -4.02 -46.10
CA VAL A 233 2.64 -2.58 -46.43
C VAL A 233 3.85 -1.85 -45.86
N LEU A 234 4.47 -2.37 -44.78
CA LEU A 234 5.69 -1.84 -44.19
C LEU A 234 7.00 -2.50 -44.68
N ALA A 235 6.92 -3.50 -45.55
CA ALA A 235 8.05 -4.09 -46.28
C ALA A 235 8.10 -3.55 -47.71
#